data_AF-A0A8T5QSU2-F1
#
_entry.id   AF-A0A8T5QSU2-F1
#
_cell.length_a   1.000
_cell.length_b   1.000
_cell.length_c   1.000
_cell.angle_alpha   90.00
_cell.angle_beta   90.00
_cell.angle_gamma   90.00
#
_symmetry.space_group_name_H-M   'P 1'
#
loop_
_entity.id
_entity.type
_entity.pdbx_description
1 polymer ?
#
loop_
_entity_poly.entity_id
_entity_poly.type
_entity_poly.pdbx_seq_one_letter_code
_entity_poly.pdbx_strand_id
1 'polypeptide(L)'
;MIINARICDYNKDTKTFFIKGGDVQFGTAHEIKNYKTGNSMFFNLDHSTGSEWDPTTKWIYKSKEGYFLEVGNEEVTPQHANNYLEHKLRNM
;
A
#
# COMPACT_ATOMS: atom_id res chain seq x y z
N MET A 1 1.10 11.08 -3.06
CA MET A 1 0.16 10.79 -4.18
C MET A 1 -1.27 10.92 -3.66
N ILE A 2 -2.22 11.40 -4.47
CA ILE A 2 -3.64 11.50 -4.03
C ILE A 2 -4.37 10.24 -4.51
N ILE A 3 -4.96 9.53 -3.56
CA ILE A 3 -5.78 8.34 -3.75
C ILE A 3 -7.24 8.75 -3.62
N ASN A 4 -8.07 8.38 -4.60
CA ASN A 4 -9.51 8.57 -4.49
C ASN A 4 -10.12 7.52 -3.55
N ALA A 5 -10.94 7.92 -2.58
CA ALA A 5 -11.57 6.97 -1.65
C ALA A 5 -12.57 5.97 -2.31
N ARG A 6 -12.81 6.06 -3.62
CA ARG A 6 -13.63 5.09 -4.37
C ARG A 6 -12.89 3.79 -4.68
N ILE A 7 -11.57 3.81 -4.65
CA ILE A 7 -10.71 2.66 -4.95
C ILE A 7 -10.19 1.99 -3.67
N CYS A 8 -10.69 2.39 -2.49
CA CYS A 8 -10.35 1.78 -1.22
C CYS A 8 -11.56 1.14 -0.55
N ASP A 9 -11.36 -0.06 -0.03
CA ASP A 9 -12.29 -0.68 0.93
C ASP A 9 -12.04 -0.11 2.32
N TYR A 10 -13.09 0.02 3.15
CA TYR A 10 -12.96 0.58 4.50
C TYR A 10 -13.52 -0.38 5.56
N ASN A 11 -12.65 -0.84 6.46
CA ASN A 11 -13.03 -1.60 7.64
C ASN A 11 -13.21 -0.65 8.84
N LYS A 12 -14.44 -0.63 9.36
CA LYS A 12 -14.84 0.24 10.47
C LYS A 12 -14.27 -0.20 11.82
N ASP A 13 -14.13 -1.50 12.05
CA ASP A 13 -13.67 -2.06 13.31
C ASP A 13 -12.19 -1.74 13.55
N THR A 14 -11.36 -1.85 12.50
CA THR A 14 -9.91 -1.58 12.57
C THR A 14 -9.54 -0.17 12.12
N LYS A 15 -10.50 0.63 11.63
CA LYS A 15 -10.29 1.95 11.01
C LYS A 15 -9.26 1.90 9.88
N THR A 16 -9.31 0.85 9.07
CA THR A 16 -8.33 0.57 8.03
C THR A 16 -8.94 0.74 6.64
N PHE A 17 -8.26 1.51 5.80
CA PHE A 17 -8.51 1.57 4.36
C PHE A 17 -7.64 0.53 3.67
N PHE A 18 -8.19 -0.26 2.76
CA PHE A 18 -7.48 -1.27 1.99
C PHE A 18 -7.44 -0.89 0.53
N ILE A 19 -6.27 -0.96 -0.09
CA ILE A 19 -6.02 -0.62 -1.49
C ILE A 19 -5.14 -1.71 -2.09
N LYS A 20 -5.42 -2.08 -3.34
CA LYS A 20 -4.57 -3.00 -4.08
C LYS A 20 -3.33 -2.27 -4.59
N GLY A 21 -2.19 -2.96 -4.63
CA GLY A 21 -0.91 -2.37 -5.06
C GLY A 21 -0.96 -1.73 -6.44
N GLY A 22 -1.76 -2.27 -7.35
CA GLY A 22 -1.88 -1.76 -8.73
C GLY A 22 -2.58 -0.46 -8.91
N ASP A 23 -3.40 -0.09 -7.93
CA ASP A 23 -4.15 1.15 -7.99
C ASP A 23 -3.30 2.33 -7.49
N VAL A 24 -2.11 2.09 -6.92
CA VAL A 24 -1.30 3.13 -6.29
C VAL A 24 0.21 2.86 -6.41
N GLN A 25 0.96 3.85 -6.89
CA GLN A 25 2.42 3.77 -6.88
C GLN A 25 2.94 3.76 -5.43
N PHE A 26 3.96 2.95 -5.16
CA PHE A 26 4.65 3.02 -3.87
C PHE A 26 5.13 4.45 -3.59
N GLY A 27 4.87 4.91 -2.38
CA GLY A 27 5.24 6.24 -1.92
C GLY A 27 5.42 6.26 -0.42
N THR A 28 6.13 7.26 0.09
CA THR A 28 6.31 7.47 1.54
C THR A 28 5.11 8.13 2.21
N ALA A 29 4.24 8.77 1.42
CA ALA A 29 3.02 9.39 1.89
C ALA A 29 1.91 9.39 0.83
N HIS A 30 0.70 9.14 1.31
CA HIS A 30 -0.53 9.09 0.52
C HIS A 30 -1.59 10.00 1.12
N GLU A 31 -2.36 10.64 0.27
CA GLU A 31 -3.53 11.43 0.66
C GLU A 31 -4.77 10.70 0.17
N ILE A 32 -5.64 10.21 1.06
CA ILE A 32 -6.94 9.69 0.65
C ILE A 32 -7.94 10.83 0.65
N LYS A 33 -8.53 11.10 -0.51
CA LYS A 33 -9.58 12.12 -0.66
C LYS A 33 -10.96 11.48 -0.76
N ASN A 34 -11.86 11.86 0.13
CA ASN A 34 -13.27 11.48 0.09
C ASN A 34 -13.99 12.31 -0.97
N TYR A 35 -14.41 11.66 -2.06
CA TYR A 35 -15.11 12.33 -3.15
C TYR A 35 -16.51 12.85 -2.78
N LYS A 36 -17.16 12.30 -1.75
CA LYS A 36 -18.52 12.70 -1.34
C LYS A 36 -18.50 13.96 -0.49
N THR A 37 -17.53 14.07 0.41
CA THR A 37 -17.46 15.18 1.37
C THR A 37 -16.41 16.23 1.01
N GLY A 38 -15.48 15.90 0.10
CA GLY A 38 -14.35 16.77 -0.25
C GLY A 38 -13.18 16.73 0.74
N ASN A 39 -13.36 16.08 1.90
CA ASN A 39 -12.34 15.95 2.92
C ASN A 39 -11.20 15.05 2.45
N SER A 40 -9.97 15.38 2.82
CA SER A 40 -8.80 14.52 2.61
C SER A 40 -8.11 14.19 3.92
N MET A 41 -7.45 13.02 3.94
CA MET A 41 -6.69 12.54 5.07
C MET A 41 -5.31 12.08 4.60
N PHE A 42 -4.28 12.50 5.33
CA PHE A 42 -2.89 12.17 5.02
C PHE A 42 -2.43 10.94 5.81
N PHE A 43 -1.77 10.03 5.10
CA PHE A 43 -1.21 8.80 5.61
C PHE A 43 0.28 8.78 5.29
N ASN A 44 1.11 8.57 6.31
CA ASN A 44 2.55 8.39 6.15
C ASN A 44 2.90 6.92 6.31
N LEU A 45 3.91 6.45 5.58
CA LEU A 45 4.39 5.09 5.69
C LEU A 45 4.85 4.83 7.12
N ASP A 46 4.31 3.79 7.73
CA ASP A 46 4.66 3.36 9.09
C ASP A 46 5.63 2.18 9.01
N HIS A 47 5.24 1.10 8.32
CA HIS A 47 6.09 -0.07 8.07
C HIS A 47 5.58 -0.93 6.91
N SER A 48 6.41 -1.88 6.45
CA SER A 48 5.99 -2.97 5.55
C SER A 48 5.89 -4.28 6.34
N THR A 49 4.97 -5.16 5.95
CA THR A 49 4.84 -6.50 6.56
C THR A 49 5.85 -7.50 6.02
N GLY A 50 6.62 -7.14 4.97
CA GLY A 50 7.53 -8.04 4.29
C GLY A 50 8.37 -7.35 3.21
N SER A 51 8.94 -8.16 2.32
CA SER A 51 9.77 -7.71 1.20
C SER A 51 8.93 -7.11 0.06
N GLU A 52 9.44 -6.08 -0.58
CA GLU A 52 8.84 -5.42 -1.75
C GLU A 52 8.62 -6.36 -2.94
N TRP A 53 9.28 -7.52 -2.92
CA TRP A 53 9.22 -8.56 -3.96
C TRP A 53 8.37 -9.77 -3.54
N ASP A 54 7.74 -9.69 -2.37
CA ASP A 54 6.80 -10.70 -1.91
C ASP A 54 5.36 -10.22 -2.20
N PRO A 55 4.55 -11.01 -2.93
CA PRO A 55 3.16 -10.66 -3.25
C PRO A 55 2.25 -10.56 -2.03
N THR A 56 2.65 -11.14 -0.90
CA THR A 56 1.90 -11.10 0.36
C THR A 56 2.28 -9.89 1.21
N THR A 57 3.29 -9.12 0.81
CA THR A 57 3.68 -7.88 1.49
C THR A 57 2.57 -6.86 1.39
N LYS A 58 2.38 -6.16 2.51
CA LYS A 58 1.46 -5.07 2.66
C LYS A 58 2.23 -3.89 3.21
N TRP A 59 2.03 -2.72 2.63
CA TRP A 59 2.55 -1.48 3.15
C TRP A 59 1.49 -0.85 4.03
N ILE A 60 1.85 -0.63 5.29
CA ILE A 60 0.98 -0.05 6.30
C ILE A 60 1.34 1.42 6.46
N TYR A 61 0.35 2.26 6.25
CA TYR A 61 0.43 3.70 6.40
C TYR A 61 -0.49 4.14 7.53
N LYS A 62 -0.11 5.22 8.24
CA LYS A 62 -0.83 5.72 9.40
C LYS A 62 -1.14 7.20 9.27
N SER A 63 -2.37 7.58 9.61
CA SER A 63 -2.78 8.98 9.71
C SER A 63 -2.57 9.52 11.13
N LYS A 64 -2.46 10.85 11.25
CA LYS A 64 -2.41 11.53 12.56
C LYS A 64 -3.67 11.32 13.39
N GLU A 65 -4.78 11.03 12.74
CA GLU A 65 -6.10 10.81 13.36
C GLU A 65 -6.31 9.35 13.81
N GLY A 66 -5.29 8.50 13.65
CA GLY A 66 -5.32 7.10 14.09
C GLY A 66 -6.03 6.15 13.13
N TYR A 67 -6.13 6.51 11.85
CA TYR A 67 -6.58 5.61 10.79
C TYR A 67 -5.38 4.93 10.15
N PHE A 68 -5.64 3.76 9.57
CA PHE A 68 -4.64 2.98 8.85
C PHE A 68 -4.99 2.92 7.37
N LEU A 69 -3.97 2.88 6.53
CA LEU A 69 -4.09 2.57 5.11
C LEU A 69 -3.17 1.39 4.82
N GLU A 70 -3.75 0.30 4.35
CA GLU A 70 -3.06 -0.90 3.90
C GLU A 70 -3.04 -0.91 2.37
N VAL A 71 -1.83 -0.96 1.80
CA VAL A 71 -1.62 -1.12 0.37
C VAL A 71 -1.02 -2.50 0.13
N GLY A 72 -1.76 -3.37 -0.55
CA GLY A 72 -1.30 -4.71 -0.92
C GLY A 72 -0.20 -4.67 -1.98
N ASN A 73 0.57 -5.75 -2.10
CA ASN A 73 1.59 -5.93 -3.13
C ASN A 73 1.26 -7.10 -4.09
N GLU A 74 -0.03 -7.41 -4.22
CA GLU A 74 -0.54 -8.59 -4.93
C GLU A 74 -0.21 -8.63 -6.44
N GLU A 75 0.29 -7.53 -6.98
CA GLU A 75 0.74 -7.43 -8.38
C GLU A 75 2.13 -8.02 -8.62
N VAL A 76 2.90 -8.27 -7.57
CA VAL A 76 4.20 -8.91 -7.72
C VAL A 76 3.99 -10.34 -8.19
N THR A 77 4.21 -10.55 -9.48
CA THR A 77 4.12 -11.88 -10.04
C THR A 77 5.25 -12.78 -9.51
N PRO A 78 5.04 -14.10 -9.46
CA PRO A 78 6.11 -15.05 -9.15
C PRO A 78 7.34 -14.87 -10.05
N GLN A 79 7.13 -14.40 -11.28
CA GLN A 79 8.20 -14.09 -12.23
C GLN A 79 9.05 -12.89 -11.78
N HIS A 80 8.44 -11.83 -11.24
CA HIS A 80 9.17 -10.70 -10.66
C HIS A 80 10.00 -11.12 -9.45
N ALA A 81 9.42 -11.93 -8.56
CA ALA A 81 10.14 -12.49 -7.41
C ALA A 81 11.32 -13.37 -7.85
N ASN A 82 11.12 -14.24 -8.85
CA ASN A 82 12.17 -15.10 -9.37
C ASN A 82 13.29 -14.30 -10.07
N ASN A 83 12.94 -13.30 -10.88
CA ASN A 83 13.92 -12.42 -11.52
C ASN A 83 14.80 -11.69 -10.49
N TYR A 84 14.21 -11.24 -9.38
CA TYR A 84 14.95 -10.62 -8.28
C TYR A 84 15.89 -11.62 -7.59
N LEU A 85 15.42 -12.83 -7.30
CA LEU A 85 16.23 -13.89 -6.70
C LEU A 85 17.40 -14.28 -7.62
N GLU A 86 17.15 -14.47 -8.92
CA GLU A 86 18.20 -14.78 -9.89
C GLU A 86 19.23 -13.65 -10.02
N HIS A 87 18.79 -12.39 -10.01
CA HIS A 87 19.72 -11.26 -10.01
C HIS A 87 20.58 -11.22 -8.74
N LYS A 88 19.99 -11.47 -7.56
CA LYS A 88 20.73 -11.56 -6.29
C LYS A 88 21.74 -12.70 -6.28
N LEU A 89 21.37 -13.87 -6.80
CA LEU A 89 22.24 -15.04 -6.88
C LEU A 89 23.36 -14.87 -7.90
N ARG A 90 23.13 -14.13 -9.00
CA ARG A 90 24.18 -13.79 -9.99
C ARG A 90 25.16 -12.73 -9.51
N ASN A 91 24.75 -11.88 -8.56
CA ASN A 91 25.60 -10.84 -7.98
C ASN A 91 26.24 -11.25 -6.63
N MET A 92 26.15 -12.53 -6.25
CA MET A 92 26.95 -13.13 -5.17
C MET A 92 28.25 -13.70 -5.72
#